data_AF-A0A960X2T6-F1
#
_entry.id   AF-A0A960X2T6-F1
#
_cell.length_a   1.000
_cell.length_b   1.000
_cell.length_c   1.000
_cell.angle_alpha   90.00
_cell.angle_beta   90.00
_cell.angle_gamma   90.00
#
_symmetry.space_group_name_H-M   'P 1'
#
loop_
_entity.id
_entity.type
_entity.pdbx_description
1 polymer ?
#
loop_
_entity_poly.entity_id
_entity_poly.type
_entity_poly.pdbx_seq_one_letter_code
_entity_poly.pdbx_strand_id
1 'polypeptide(L)'
;MKNALPRRHFLRRAACAGMGVAPLVNTLLNLRLAGSAAAAAGPDDYRALVCLFFPGGMDSFNVLVPSGVSEHAEYATVRGDLALARSALLPINPSVSPGLDLGLHPSLGGIQTLFEEGKAAFVANVGTLVEPITASSQVWDESVRLPLGLFSHSDQIEQWQTSLPDLRTSRGWAGRAADLLHSLNPSQLVSMNISLAGTNYWQSGQDAVEYTVTDEGAV
;
A
#
# COMPACT_ATOMS: atom_id res chain seq x y z
N MET A 1 12.88 26.56 -44.26
CA MET A 1 12.25 25.82 -43.14
C MET A 1 13.15 25.88 -41.91
N LYS A 2 12.84 26.73 -40.92
CA LYS A 2 13.51 26.72 -39.60
C LYS A 2 12.50 27.10 -38.52
N ASN A 3 11.80 26.11 -37.98
CA ASN A 3 11.15 26.25 -36.68
C ASN A 3 11.98 25.47 -35.66
N ALA A 4 13.13 26.03 -35.30
CA ALA A 4 13.88 25.54 -34.14
C ALA A 4 13.02 25.83 -32.90
N LEU A 5 12.66 24.77 -32.17
CA LEU A 5 11.95 24.91 -30.91
C LEU A 5 12.72 25.89 -30.00
N PRO A 6 12.08 26.96 -29.50
CA PRO A 6 12.77 27.92 -28.67
C PRO A 6 13.33 27.22 -27.42
N ARG A 7 14.59 27.50 -27.05
CA ARG A 7 15.30 26.87 -25.92
C ARG A 7 14.45 26.78 -24.65
N ARG A 8 13.69 27.82 -24.32
CA ARG A 8 12.78 27.85 -23.15
C ARG A 8 11.68 26.78 -23.23
N HIS A 9 11.13 26.55 -24.43
CA HIS A 9 10.09 25.56 -24.67
C HIS A 9 10.67 24.15 -24.65
N PHE A 10 11.87 23.96 -25.19
CA PHE A 10 12.59 22.70 -25.09
C PHE A 10 12.91 22.34 -23.63
N LEU A 11 13.49 23.26 -22.86
CA LEU A 11 13.82 23.03 -21.45
C LEU A 11 12.56 22.79 -20.60
N ARG A 12 11.47 23.53 -20.83
CA ARG A 12 10.20 23.32 -20.13
C ARG A 12 9.59 21.95 -20.46
N ARG A 13 9.61 21.53 -21.72
CA ARG A 13 9.10 20.21 -22.12
C ARG A 13 9.98 19.07 -21.63
N ALA A 14 11.30 19.23 -21.65
CA ALA A 14 12.26 18.25 -21.14
C ALA A 14 12.16 18.09 -19.61
N ALA A 15 11.95 19.17 -18.86
CA ALA A 15 11.72 19.12 -17.41
C ALA A 15 10.39 18.42 -17.06
N CYS A 16 9.29 18.76 -17.74
CA CYS A 16 8.00 18.10 -17.55
C CYS A 16 8.04 16.61 -17.95
N ALA A 17 8.73 16.27 -19.05
CA ALA A 17 8.93 14.88 -19.43
C ALA A 17 9.81 14.13 -18.42
N GLY A 18 10.91 14.74 -17.95
CA GLY A 18 11.82 14.13 -16.97
C GLY A 18 11.15 13.77 -15.65
N MET A 19 10.24 14.61 -15.14
CA MET A 19 9.48 14.30 -13.91
C MET A 19 8.41 13.21 -14.11
N GLY A 20 7.89 13.03 -15.33
CA GLY A 20 6.93 11.96 -15.64
C GLY A 20 7.58 10.61 -15.94
N VAL A 21 8.80 10.61 -16.50
CA VAL A 21 9.50 9.37 -16.90
C VAL A 21 10.35 8.80 -15.75
N ALA A 22 10.78 9.63 -14.79
CA ALA A 22 11.59 9.19 -13.65
C ALA A 22 10.89 8.14 -12.75
N PRO A 23 9.60 8.25 -12.39
CA PRO A 23 8.92 7.20 -11.62
C PRO A 23 8.80 5.89 -12.38
N LEU A 24 8.49 5.95 -13.69
CA LEU A 24 8.39 4.77 -14.54
C LEU A 24 9.74 4.07 -14.71
N VAL A 25 10.80 4.83 -14.96
CA VAL A 25 12.17 4.30 -15.06
C VAL A 25 12.64 3.77 -13.72
N ASN A 26 12.34 4.44 -12.60
CA ASN A 26 12.67 3.96 -11.26
C ASN A 26 11.93 2.66 -10.94
N THR A 27 10.64 2.55 -11.26
CA THR A 27 9.87 1.31 -11.09
C THR A 27 10.40 0.19 -11.98
N LEU A 28 10.66 0.46 -13.27
CA LEU A 28 11.25 -0.52 -14.19
C LEU A 28 12.65 -0.95 -13.77
N LEU A 29 13.47 -0.02 -13.27
CA LEU A 29 14.82 -0.30 -12.77
C LEU A 29 14.74 -1.11 -11.48
N ASN A 30 13.85 -0.76 -10.54
CA ASN A 30 13.64 -1.52 -9.30
C ASN A 30 13.06 -2.92 -9.57
N LEU A 31 12.17 -3.09 -10.55
CA LEU A 31 11.65 -4.40 -10.95
C LEU A 31 12.72 -5.24 -11.65
N ARG A 32 13.56 -4.65 -12.50
CA ARG A 32 14.70 -5.34 -13.12
C ARG A 32 15.78 -5.69 -12.09
N LEU A 33 16.04 -4.79 -11.14
CA LEU A 33 16.95 -5.01 -10.03
C LEU A 33 16.42 -6.09 -9.11
N ALA A 34 15.13 -6.10 -8.78
CA ALA A 34 14.48 -7.16 -8.03
C ALA A 34 14.57 -8.51 -8.77
N GLY A 35 14.35 -8.52 -10.09
CA GLY A 35 14.55 -9.72 -10.92
C GLY A 35 16.00 -10.20 -10.93
N SER A 36 16.98 -9.30 -10.98
CA SER A 36 18.41 -9.64 -10.91
C SER A 36 18.87 -10.04 -9.50
N ALA A 37 18.27 -9.47 -8.45
CA ALA A 37 18.57 -9.78 -7.05
C ALA A 37 17.93 -11.11 -6.62
N ALA A 38 16.77 -11.46 -7.19
CA ALA A 38 16.17 -12.77 -7.04
C ALA A 38 16.93 -13.86 -7.81
N ALA A 39 17.65 -13.49 -8.89
CA ALA A 39 18.52 -14.38 -9.65
C ALA A 39 19.96 -14.47 -9.11
N ALA A 40 20.40 -13.48 -8.33
CA ALA A 40 21.61 -13.58 -7.53
C ALA A 40 21.34 -14.53 -6.35
N ALA A 41 22.36 -15.24 -5.87
CA ALA A 41 22.25 -15.96 -4.60
C ALA A 41 21.64 -15.02 -3.56
N GLY A 42 20.43 -15.36 -3.09
CA GLY A 42 19.71 -14.55 -2.13
C GLY A 42 20.59 -14.28 -0.92
N PRO A 43 20.37 -13.17 -0.20
CA PRO A 43 21.17 -12.87 0.98
C PRO A 43 21.17 -14.08 1.93
N ASP A 44 22.30 -14.32 2.61
CA ASP A 44 22.46 -15.46 3.53
C ASP A 44 21.44 -15.42 4.70
N ASP A 45 20.75 -14.28 4.89
CA ASP A 45 19.69 -14.09 5.88
C ASP A 45 18.29 -14.38 5.32
N TYR A 46 17.51 -15.17 6.07
CA TYR A 46 16.11 -15.40 5.74
C TYR A 46 15.31 -14.10 5.86
N ARG A 47 14.57 -13.74 4.80
CA ARG A 47 13.67 -12.59 4.79
C ARG A 47 12.25 -13.04 4.49
N ALA A 48 11.30 -12.59 5.30
CA ALA A 48 9.88 -12.80 5.09
C ALA A 48 9.14 -11.46 5.12
N LEU A 49 8.17 -11.31 4.22
CA LEU A 49 7.17 -10.25 4.29
C LEU A 49 5.89 -10.84 4.88
N VAL A 50 5.44 -10.27 5.99
CA VAL A 50 4.16 -10.64 6.61
C VAL A 50 3.17 -9.51 6.38
N CYS A 51 2.09 -9.79 5.67
CA CYS A 51 1.00 -8.84 5.44
C CYS A 51 -0.17 -9.15 6.38
N LEU A 52 -0.49 -8.21 7.27
CA LEU A 52 -1.67 -8.29 8.13
C LEU A 52 -2.75 -7.38 7.56
N PHE A 53 -3.88 -7.96 7.15
CA PHE A 53 -5.01 -7.23 6.61
C PHE A 53 -6.19 -7.28 7.58
N PHE A 54 -6.76 -6.13 7.92
CA PHE A 54 -7.87 -6.00 8.85
C PHE A 54 -9.14 -5.56 8.10
N PRO A 55 -10.03 -6.49 7.66
CA PRO A 55 -11.20 -6.18 6.85
C PRO A 55 -12.33 -5.53 7.67
N GLY A 56 -12.10 -4.32 8.19
CA GLY A 56 -13.05 -3.55 8.99
C GLY A 56 -12.85 -3.63 10.52
N GLY A 57 -11.88 -4.41 10.99
CA GLY A 57 -11.58 -4.56 12.42
C GLY A 57 -10.65 -3.50 13.01
N MET A 58 -10.17 -2.54 12.21
CA MET A 58 -9.24 -1.50 12.64
C MET A 58 -9.83 -0.12 12.40
N ASP A 59 -9.96 0.65 13.48
CA ASP A 59 -10.25 2.07 13.42
C ASP A 59 -8.93 2.86 13.35
N SER A 60 -8.46 3.14 12.14
CA SER A 60 -7.18 3.79 11.90
C SER A 60 -7.09 5.19 12.53
N PHE A 61 -8.21 5.89 12.70
CA PHE A 61 -8.24 7.20 13.34
C PHE A 61 -7.96 7.14 14.84
N ASN A 62 -8.15 5.98 15.47
CA ASN A 62 -7.78 5.74 16.86
C ASN A 62 -6.43 5.02 17.01
N VAL A 63 -5.81 4.56 15.91
CA VAL A 63 -4.45 4.00 15.91
C VAL A 63 -3.40 5.11 15.99
N LEU A 64 -3.50 6.10 15.09
CA LEU A 64 -2.57 7.22 14.97
C LEU A 64 -3.36 8.53 15.06
N VAL A 65 -3.24 9.22 16.20
CA VAL A 65 -4.11 10.33 16.59
C VAL A 65 -3.31 11.63 16.62
N PRO A 66 -3.84 12.74 16.08
CA PRO A 66 -3.25 14.06 16.29
C PRO A 66 -3.22 14.43 17.78
N SER A 67 -2.05 14.74 18.33
CA SER A 67 -1.86 15.12 19.73
C SER A 67 -1.54 16.60 19.93
N GLY A 68 -1.54 17.41 18.87
CA GLY A 68 -1.49 18.87 18.96
C GLY A 68 -2.78 19.44 19.54
N VAL A 69 -2.76 20.65 20.10
CA VAL A 69 -3.94 21.21 20.81
C VAL A 69 -5.11 21.46 19.86
N SER A 70 -4.85 22.14 18.75
CA SER A 70 -5.86 22.46 17.73
C SER A 70 -6.32 21.22 16.98
N GLU A 71 -5.38 20.38 16.58
CA GLU A 71 -5.62 19.21 15.73
C GLU A 71 -6.37 18.13 16.52
N HIS A 72 -6.03 17.94 17.80
CA HIS A 72 -6.76 17.03 18.68
C HIS A 72 -8.19 17.53 18.93
N ALA A 73 -8.40 18.85 19.07
CA ALA A 73 -9.74 19.42 19.25
C ALA A 73 -10.62 19.20 18.01
N GLU A 74 -10.05 19.31 16.80
CA GLU A 74 -10.74 18.98 15.55
C GLU A 74 -11.07 17.47 15.49
N TYR A 75 -10.09 16.62 15.77
CA TYR A 75 -10.29 15.17 15.89
C TYR A 75 -11.42 14.85 16.88
N ALA A 76 -11.40 15.43 18.09
CA ALA A 76 -12.42 15.17 19.11
C ALA A 76 -13.81 15.63 18.67
N THR A 77 -13.90 16.76 17.96
CA THR A 77 -15.17 17.28 17.41
C THR A 77 -15.75 16.33 16.37
N VAL A 78 -14.92 15.83 15.44
CA VAL A 78 -15.37 14.92 14.37
C VAL A 78 -15.72 13.54 14.93
N ARG A 79 -14.98 13.07 15.94
CA ARG A 79 -15.11 11.72 16.49
C ARG A 79 -16.16 11.58 17.59
N GLY A 80 -16.52 12.67 18.27
CA GLY A 80 -17.49 12.66 19.37
C GLY A 80 -17.08 11.68 20.46
N ASP A 81 -18.00 10.79 20.85
CA ASP A 81 -17.81 9.82 21.94
C ASP A 81 -16.70 8.78 21.68
N LEU A 82 -16.26 8.62 20.42
CA LEU A 82 -15.18 7.71 20.05
C LEU A 82 -13.78 8.34 20.16
N ALA A 83 -13.71 9.62 20.52
CA ALA A 83 -12.44 10.35 20.64
C ALA A 83 -11.64 9.88 21.86
N LEU A 84 -10.35 9.61 21.65
CA LEU A 84 -9.42 9.37 22.75
C LEU A 84 -9.05 10.69 23.44
N ALA A 85 -8.97 10.68 24.77
CA ALA A 85 -8.45 11.81 25.52
C ALA A 85 -6.98 12.06 25.16
N ARG A 86 -6.61 13.32 24.90
CA ARG A 86 -5.23 13.71 24.52
C ARG A 86 -4.18 13.21 25.51
N SER A 87 -4.48 13.24 26.80
CA SER A 87 -3.60 12.79 27.88
C SER A 87 -3.41 11.27 27.95
N ALA A 88 -4.28 10.50 27.29
CA ALA A 88 -4.17 9.05 27.24
C ALA A 88 -3.30 8.56 26.07
N LEU A 89 -3.02 9.43 25.10
CA LEU A 89 -2.22 9.07 23.92
C LEU A 89 -0.79 8.74 24.31
N LEU A 90 -0.25 7.69 23.70
CA LEU A 90 1.18 7.36 23.79
C LEU A 90 1.95 8.25 22.82
N PRO A 91 2.86 9.13 23.29
CA PRO A 91 3.59 10.02 22.38
C PRO A 91 4.54 9.22 21.49
N ILE A 92 4.73 9.66 20.24
CA ILE A 92 5.74 9.11 19.34
C ILE A 92 6.67 10.21 18.81
N ASN A 93 7.92 9.85 18.52
CA ASN A 93 8.96 10.78 18.09
C ASN A 93 9.43 10.45 16.65
N PRO A 94 8.69 10.87 15.61
CA PRO A 94 9.07 10.59 14.23
C PRO A 94 10.39 11.27 13.87
N SER A 95 11.29 10.54 13.22
CA SER A 95 12.58 11.06 12.73
C SER A 95 12.43 12.12 11.64
N VAL A 96 11.32 12.08 10.91
CA VAL A 96 10.90 13.09 9.94
C VAL A 96 9.57 13.67 10.42
N SER A 97 9.55 14.95 10.76
CA SER A 97 8.32 15.60 11.23
C SER A 97 7.25 15.58 10.12
N PRO A 98 6.05 15.04 10.39
CA PRO A 98 4.93 15.09 9.46
C PRO A 98 4.22 16.47 9.45
N GLY A 99 4.73 17.45 10.21
CA GLY A 99 4.09 18.77 10.38
C GLY A 99 2.94 18.77 11.38
N LEU A 100 2.77 17.69 12.14
CA LEU A 100 1.74 17.53 13.16
C LEU A 100 2.27 16.65 14.31
N ASP A 101 1.86 16.96 15.54
CA ASP A 101 2.16 16.12 16.69
C ASP A 101 1.22 14.91 16.67
N LEU A 102 1.78 13.72 16.86
CA LEU A 102 1.06 12.45 16.82
C LEU A 102 1.24 11.65 18.09
N GLY A 103 0.22 10.87 18.42
CA GLY A 103 0.26 9.85 19.45
C GLY A 103 -0.48 8.59 19.04
N LEU A 104 -0.15 7.48 19.69
CA LEU A 104 -0.78 6.18 19.48
C LEU A 104 -1.84 5.88 20.53
N HIS A 105 -2.74 4.95 20.19
CA HIS A 105 -3.68 4.37 21.15
C HIS A 105 -2.96 3.83 22.40
N PRO A 106 -3.52 3.98 23.63
CA PRO A 106 -2.91 3.47 24.87
C PRO A 106 -2.53 1.97 24.83
N SER A 107 -3.30 1.17 24.11
CA SER A 107 -3.08 -0.28 23.96
C SER A 107 -1.95 -0.66 22.99
N LEU A 108 -1.37 0.31 22.28
CA LEU A 108 -0.33 0.07 21.26
C LEU A 108 1.09 0.28 21.80
N GLY A 109 1.31 0.09 23.10
CA GLY A 109 2.63 0.23 23.73
C GLY A 109 3.73 -0.58 23.03
N GLY A 110 3.43 -1.80 22.58
CA GLY A 110 4.39 -2.61 21.82
C GLY A 110 4.77 -2.00 20.47
N ILE A 111 3.80 -1.41 19.75
CA ILE A 111 4.06 -0.72 18.48
C ILE A 111 4.82 0.59 18.73
N GLN A 112 4.48 1.32 19.80
CA GLN A 112 5.23 2.51 20.22
C GLN A 112 6.71 2.17 20.44
N THR A 113 7.01 1.11 21.20
CA THR A 113 8.39 0.66 21.41
C THR A 113 9.10 0.38 20.08
N LEU A 114 8.47 -0.36 19.16
CA LEU A 114 9.06 -0.63 17.85
C LEU A 114 9.28 0.65 17.03
N PHE A 115 8.38 1.63 17.12
CA PHE A 115 8.52 2.90 16.42
C PHE A 115 9.71 3.70 16.96
N GLU A 116 9.82 3.84 18.28
CA GLU A 116 10.94 4.54 18.94
C GLU A 116 12.28 3.84 18.71
N GLU A 117 12.29 2.52 18.51
CA GLU A 117 13.48 1.76 18.11
C GLU A 117 13.82 1.86 16.61
N GLY A 118 13.02 2.57 15.81
CA GLY A 118 13.20 2.67 14.35
C GLY A 118 12.85 1.40 13.58
N LYS A 119 12.07 0.49 14.18
CA LYS A 119 11.63 -0.79 13.61
C LYS A 119 10.19 -0.78 13.10
N ALA A 120 9.45 0.31 13.33
CA ALA A 120 8.13 0.52 12.78
C ALA A 120 8.04 1.91 12.13
N ALA A 121 7.23 2.01 11.08
CA ALA A 121 6.92 3.25 10.40
C ALA A 121 5.43 3.29 10.09
N PHE A 122 4.84 4.48 10.14
CA PHE A 122 3.46 4.72 9.72
C PHE A 122 3.45 5.38 8.35
N VAL A 123 2.55 4.90 7.49
CA VAL A 123 2.23 5.56 6.22
C VAL A 123 0.77 6.00 6.32
N ALA A 124 0.56 7.32 6.44
CA ALA A 124 -0.77 7.92 6.54
C ALA A 124 -1.29 8.34 5.16
N ASN A 125 -2.59 8.66 5.08
CA ASN A 125 -3.25 9.14 3.87
C ASN A 125 -3.14 8.18 2.67
N VAL A 126 -3.22 6.87 2.95
CA VAL A 126 -3.16 5.84 1.92
C VAL A 126 -4.57 5.41 1.52
N GLY A 127 -4.78 5.26 0.22
CA GLY A 127 -6.02 4.76 -0.35
C GLY A 127 -5.80 4.27 -1.78
N THR A 128 -6.83 3.66 -2.34
CA THR A 128 -6.82 3.16 -3.72
C THR A 128 -6.94 4.32 -4.71
N LEU A 129 -6.05 4.39 -5.68
CA LEU A 129 -5.98 5.49 -6.65
C LEU A 129 -5.61 4.97 -8.04
N VAL A 130 -6.30 5.46 -9.07
CA VAL A 130 -5.99 5.15 -10.49
C VAL A 130 -5.03 6.20 -11.06
N GLU A 131 -5.28 7.48 -10.78
CA GLU A 131 -4.45 8.61 -11.17
C GLU A 131 -4.60 9.76 -10.16
N PRO A 132 -3.67 10.74 -10.10
CA PRO A 132 -3.72 11.82 -9.13
C PRO A 132 -5.03 12.63 -9.15
N ILE A 133 -5.67 12.76 -7.99
CA ILE A 133 -6.85 13.60 -7.76
C ILE A 133 -6.42 14.81 -6.93
N THR A 134 -6.67 16.01 -7.42
CA THR A 134 -6.21 17.26 -6.79
C THR A 134 -7.35 18.10 -6.20
N ALA A 135 -8.60 17.85 -6.60
CA ALA A 135 -9.78 18.53 -6.07
C ALA A 135 -10.94 17.55 -5.90
N SER A 136 -11.73 17.74 -4.85
CA SER A 136 -12.92 16.91 -4.57
C SER A 136 -13.96 17.00 -5.69
N SER A 137 -14.08 18.15 -6.37
CA SER A 137 -14.96 18.29 -7.54
C SER A 137 -14.62 17.30 -8.65
N GLN A 138 -13.36 16.90 -8.81
CA GLN A 138 -12.99 15.91 -9.82
C GLN A 138 -13.60 14.53 -9.55
N VAL A 139 -13.82 14.20 -8.27
CA VAL A 139 -14.51 12.98 -7.85
C VAL A 139 -16.01 13.11 -8.12
N TRP A 140 -16.63 14.22 -7.72
CA TRP A 140 -18.08 14.41 -7.84
C TRP A 140 -18.55 14.62 -9.28
N ASP A 141 -17.72 15.25 -10.11
CA ASP A 141 -17.99 15.49 -11.53
C ASP A 141 -17.47 14.35 -12.42
N GLU A 142 -16.85 13.31 -11.83
CA GLU A 142 -16.22 12.17 -12.53
C GLU A 142 -15.28 12.58 -13.68
N SER A 143 -14.57 13.70 -13.51
CA SER A 143 -13.74 14.30 -14.57
C SER A 143 -12.33 13.70 -14.69
N VAL A 144 -12.01 12.71 -13.85
CA VAL A 144 -10.76 11.93 -13.83
C VAL A 144 -11.11 10.44 -13.63
N ARG A 145 -10.18 9.53 -13.93
CA ARG A 145 -10.42 8.10 -13.70
C ARG A 145 -10.43 7.80 -12.21
N LEU A 146 -11.53 7.21 -11.75
CA LEU A 146 -11.73 6.83 -10.35
C LEU A 146 -11.64 5.31 -10.18
N PRO A 147 -11.27 4.82 -8.98
CA PRO A 147 -11.43 3.42 -8.64
C PRO A 147 -12.87 2.94 -8.85
N LEU A 148 -13.03 1.70 -9.34
CA LEU A 148 -14.36 1.10 -9.47
C LEU A 148 -15.00 0.93 -8.09
N GLY A 149 -16.25 1.36 -7.95
CA GLY A 149 -16.94 1.25 -6.66
C GLY A 149 -16.26 2.06 -5.55
N LEU A 150 -15.74 3.26 -5.87
CA LEU A 150 -15.29 4.20 -4.85
C LEU A 150 -16.37 4.34 -3.75
N PHE A 151 -15.94 4.34 -2.48
CA PHE A 151 -16.79 4.26 -1.27
C PHE A 151 -17.40 2.90 -0.95
N SER A 152 -17.24 1.86 -1.79
CA SER A 152 -17.60 0.49 -1.45
C SER A 152 -16.50 -0.20 -0.67
N HIS A 153 -16.83 -0.74 0.51
CA HIS A 153 -15.90 -1.50 1.34
C HIS A 153 -15.41 -2.77 0.65
N SER A 154 -16.31 -3.55 0.02
CA SER A 154 -15.93 -4.81 -0.64
C SER A 154 -14.97 -4.55 -1.79
N ASP A 155 -15.22 -3.48 -2.55
CA ASP A 155 -14.44 -3.15 -3.73
C ASP A 155 -13.06 -2.65 -3.32
N GLN A 156 -12.97 -1.79 -2.30
CA GLN A 156 -11.67 -1.34 -1.80
C GLN A 156 -10.86 -2.49 -1.18
N ILE A 157 -11.50 -3.46 -0.52
CA ILE A 157 -10.81 -4.68 -0.04
C ILE A 157 -10.24 -5.47 -1.23
N GLU A 158 -11.02 -5.70 -2.28
CA GLU A 158 -10.55 -6.36 -3.51
C GLU A 158 -9.34 -5.63 -4.08
N GLN A 159 -9.41 -4.30 -4.19
CA GLN A 159 -8.34 -3.47 -4.76
C GLN A 159 -7.05 -3.48 -3.94
N TRP A 160 -7.12 -3.62 -2.61
CA TRP A 160 -5.93 -3.82 -1.78
C TRP A 160 -5.26 -5.19 -2.03
N GLN A 161 -6.05 -6.21 -2.36
CA GLN A 161 -5.55 -7.55 -2.68
C GLN A 161 -5.07 -7.67 -4.13
N THR A 162 -5.72 -6.97 -5.07
CA THR A 162 -5.40 -7.01 -6.51
C THR A 162 -4.42 -5.93 -6.93
N SER A 163 -4.30 -4.83 -6.19
CA SER A 163 -3.57 -3.62 -6.59
C SER A 163 -3.98 -3.04 -7.95
N LEU A 164 -5.22 -3.32 -8.39
CA LEU A 164 -5.77 -2.87 -9.67
C LEU A 164 -7.11 -2.16 -9.43
N PRO A 165 -7.09 -0.86 -9.10
CA PRO A 165 -8.29 -0.12 -8.69
C PRO A 165 -9.32 0.14 -9.80
N ASP A 166 -8.92 0.06 -11.07
CA ASP A 166 -9.75 0.30 -12.25
C ASP A 166 -10.25 -0.98 -12.94
N LEU A 167 -10.01 -2.16 -12.36
CA LEU A 167 -10.37 -3.44 -12.96
C LEU A 167 -10.98 -4.39 -11.93
N ARG A 168 -12.03 -5.12 -12.32
CA ARG A 168 -12.53 -6.28 -11.59
C ARG A 168 -11.73 -7.51 -11.98
N THR A 169 -11.01 -8.10 -11.04
CA THR A 169 -10.15 -9.23 -11.33
C THR A 169 -10.05 -10.15 -10.14
N SER A 170 -10.04 -11.46 -10.41
CA SER A 170 -9.80 -12.46 -9.39
C SER A 170 -8.31 -12.72 -9.15
N ARG A 171 -7.42 -11.84 -9.63
CA ARG A 171 -5.97 -12.02 -9.61
C ARG A 171 -5.28 -11.01 -8.71
N GLY A 172 -4.62 -11.52 -7.67
CA GLY A 172 -3.96 -10.74 -6.65
C GLY A 172 -2.51 -10.42 -6.97
N TRP A 173 -1.94 -9.48 -6.22
CA TRP A 173 -0.53 -9.14 -6.40
C TRP A 173 0.41 -10.26 -5.92
N ALA A 174 0.04 -11.08 -4.92
CA ALA A 174 0.88 -12.21 -4.50
C ALA A 174 0.79 -13.38 -5.50
N GLY A 175 -0.37 -13.63 -6.09
CA GLY A 175 -0.51 -14.55 -7.23
C GLY A 175 0.35 -14.15 -8.42
N ARG A 176 0.30 -12.88 -8.83
CA ARG A 176 1.16 -12.36 -9.91
C ARG A 176 2.65 -12.37 -9.56
N ALA A 177 3.00 -12.15 -8.29
CA ALA A 177 4.38 -12.32 -7.84
C ALA A 177 4.82 -13.78 -7.96
N ALA A 178 3.96 -14.74 -7.63
CA ALA A 178 4.21 -16.15 -7.83
C ALA A 178 4.38 -16.49 -9.33
N ASP A 179 3.53 -15.98 -10.23
CA ASP A 179 3.71 -16.19 -11.68
C ASP A 179 5.12 -15.77 -12.16
N LEU A 180 5.62 -14.63 -11.67
CA LEU A 180 6.95 -14.11 -12.03
C LEU A 180 8.10 -14.91 -11.43
N LEU A 181 7.93 -15.42 -10.21
CA LEU A 181 8.96 -16.14 -9.46
C LEU A 181 8.93 -17.65 -9.72
N HIS A 182 7.94 -18.15 -10.44
CA HIS A 182 7.72 -19.59 -10.64
C HIS A 182 8.93 -20.32 -11.22
N SER A 183 9.67 -19.67 -12.12
CA SER A 183 10.89 -20.22 -12.71
C SER A 183 12.06 -20.38 -11.72
N LEU A 184 12.01 -19.69 -10.58
CA LEU A 184 13.00 -19.76 -9.52
C LEU A 184 12.69 -20.86 -8.50
N ASN A 185 11.52 -21.50 -8.58
CA ASN A 185 11.16 -22.62 -7.73
C ASN A 185 11.40 -23.95 -8.49
N PRO A 186 12.53 -24.64 -8.27
CA PRO A 186 12.84 -25.89 -8.96
C PRO A 186 11.92 -27.05 -8.55
N SER A 187 11.19 -26.92 -7.43
CA SER A 187 10.24 -27.92 -6.95
C SER A 187 8.79 -27.43 -7.16
N GLN A 188 8.23 -27.80 -8.30
CA GLN A 188 6.87 -27.41 -8.71
C GLN A 188 5.78 -28.36 -8.17
N LEU A 189 6.11 -29.25 -7.23
CA LEU A 189 5.16 -30.24 -6.70
C LEU A 189 4.08 -29.61 -5.82
N VAL A 190 4.36 -28.44 -5.25
CA VAL A 190 3.44 -27.68 -4.42
C VAL A 190 3.38 -26.26 -4.95
N SER A 191 2.18 -25.67 -4.97
CA SER A 191 2.03 -24.25 -5.33
C SER A 191 2.90 -23.37 -4.44
N MET A 192 3.42 -22.29 -5.01
CA MET A 192 4.16 -21.29 -4.24
C MET A 192 3.27 -20.49 -3.31
N ASN A 193 1.96 -20.52 -3.54
CA ASN A 193 0.96 -19.93 -2.68
C ASN A 193 0.21 -21.04 -1.95
N ILE A 194 0.06 -20.89 -0.63
CA ILE A 194 -0.71 -21.80 0.20
C ILE A 194 -1.75 -20.98 0.97
N SER A 195 -3.00 -21.41 0.90
CA SER A 195 -4.10 -20.83 1.67
C SER A 195 -4.58 -21.84 2.72
N LEU A 196 -4.84 -21.32 3.92
CA LEU A 196 -5.46 -22.09 5.01
C LEU A 196 -6.94 -21.72 5.21
N ALA A 197 -7.50 -20.87 4.34
CA ALA A 197 -8.81 -20.26 4.53
C ALA A 197 -9.63 -20.20 3.23
N GLY A 198 -9.39 -21.14 2.30
CA GLY A 198 -10.07 -21.16 1.01
C GLY A 198 -9.41 -20.29 -0.06
N THR A 199 -10.00 -20.30 -1.25
CA THR A 199 -9.56 -19.46 -2.38
C THR A 199 -9.68 -17.98 -2.04
N ASN A 200 -8.69 -17.17 -2.44
CA ASN A 200 -8.68 -15.73 -2.16
C ASN A 200 -8.09 -14.92 -3.31
N TYR A 201 -8.51 -13.65 -3.43
CA TYR A 201 -8.03 -12.80 -4.51
C TYR A 201 -6.53 -12.56 -4.41
N TRP A 202 -5.99 -12.37 -3.21
CA TRP A 202 -4.58 -11.99 -3.00
C TRP A 202 -3.59 -13.00 -3.59
N GLN A 203 -3.83 -14.29 -3.41
CA GLN A 203 -2.93 -15.37 -3.79
C GLN A 203 -3.18 -15.96 -5.18
N SER A 204 -4.32 -15.68 -5.80
CA SER A 204 -4.67 -16.19 -7.13
C SER A 204 -3.90 -15.43 -8.23
N GLY A 205 -3.16 -16.16 -9.07
CA GLY A 205 -2.39 -15.67 -10.22
C GLY A 205 -3.01 -16.02 -11.57
N GLN A 206 -2.24 -15.85 -12.64
CA GLN A 206 -2.61 -16.33 -13.97
C GLN A 206 -2.34 -17.83 -14.10
N ASP A 207 -1.16 -18.28 -13.69
CA ASP A 207 -0.69 -19.66 -13.80
C ASP A 207 -0.50 -20.29 -12.42
N ALA A 208 -0.03 -19.51 -11.43
CA ALA A 208 0.08 -19.89 -10.04
C ALA A 208 -1.27 -19.70 -9.33
N VAL A 209 -1.91 -20.81 -8.96
CA VAL A 209 -3.10 -20.83 -8.10
C VAL A 209 -2.69 -21.37 -6.74
N GLU A 210 -3.26 -20.83 -5.67
CA GLU A 210 -3.00 -21.30 -4.32
C GLU A 210 -3.37 -22.77 -4.13
N TYR A 211 -2.51 -23.48 -3.39
CA TYR A 211 -2.88 -24.75 -2.81
C TYR A 211 -3.70 -24.47 -1.55
N THR A 212 -4.96 -24.88 -1.55
CA THR A 212 -5.87 -24.63 -0.44
C THR A 212 -5.91 -25.85 0.48
N VAL A 213 -5.78 -25.60 1.78
CA VAL A 213 -5.89 -26.61 2.83
C VAL A 213 -6.88 -26.12 3.87
N THR A 214 -7.81 -26.97 4.27
CA THR A 214 -8.70 -26.80 5.40
C THR A 214 -8.34 -27.78 6.51
N ASP A 215 -9.05 -27.72 7.63
CA ASP A 215 -8.99 -28.73 8.69
C ASP A 215 -9.42 -30.13 8.23
N GLU A 216 -10.17 -30.23 7.12
CA GLU A 216 -10.57 -31.48 6.48
C GLU A 216 -9.58 -31.99 5.41
N GLY A 217 -8.54 -31.20 5.08
CA GLY A 217 -7.50 -31.57 4.12
C GLY A 217 -7.40 -30.63 2.92
N ALA A 218 -6.79 -31.11 1.84
CA ALA A 218 -6.61 -30.33 0.62
C ALA A 218 -7.91 -30.16 -0.16
N VAL A 219 -8.19 -28.96 -0.66
CA VAL A 219 -9.43 -28.63 -1.39
C VAL A 219 -9.14 -27.91 -2.69
#